data_AF-A0A645G779-F1
#
_entry.id   AF-A0A645G779-F1
#
_cell.length_a   1.000
_cell.length_b   1.000
_cell.length_c   1.000
_cell.angle_alpha   90.00
_cell.angle_beta   90.00
_cell.angle_gamma   90.00
#
_symmetry.space_group_name_H-M   'P 1'
#
loop_
_entity.id
_entity.type
_entity.pdbx_description
1 polymer ?
#
loop_
_entity_poly.entity_id
_entity_poly.type
_entity_poly.pdbx_seq_one_letter_code
_entity_poly.pdbx_strand_id
1 'polypeptide(L)'
;MTAYAGEKGVLFGYEQMYTPTQGLWTINLGEEYLKTIYARAGQPMYLTIDTAHQFAQRLFLKPLPGELKTMIEARNTCGKRLPDAVEKAVLRGEKLSTVLDLMEGYGYWFAQSRDSDVYEWLGELGCYSPIIHLQQTDGTFSAHRPFTKVNNKNGIVAPREVLRAIKKSYDKQGGEGLPPKAADIYMAFELFFGVSVSAGQILEDMKESVQYWRKTIPEDGLPLDQLV
;
A
#
# COMPACT_ATOMS: atom_id res chain seq x y z
N MET A 1 -19.31 -3.46 -11.26
CA MET A 1 -18.13 -3.04 -12.03
C MET A 1 -17.33 -4.24 -12.50
N THR A 2 -16.82 -5.08 -11.60
CA THR A 2 -16.01 -6.26 -11.97
C THR A 2 -16.69 -7.22 -12.96
N ALA A 3 -17.95 -7.61 -12.71
CA ALA A 3 -18.70 -8.47 -13.64
C ALA A 3 -18.79 -7.85 -15.05
N TYR A 4 -19.16 -6.57 -15.11
CA TYR A 4 -19.23 -5.82 -16.37
C TYR A 4 -17.87 -5.71 -17.07
N ALA A 5 -16.77 -5.49 -16.33
CA ALA A 5 -15.43 -5.48 -16.90
C ALA A 5 -15.06 -6.84 -17.50
N GLY A 6 -15.37 -7.93 -16.78
CA GLY A 6 -15.17 -9.31 -17.27
C GLY A 6 -15.97 -9.62 -18.53
N GLU A 7 -17.23 -9.17 -18.63
CA GLU A 7 -18.05 -9.28 -19.86
C GLU A 7 -17.42 -8.55 -21.06
N LYS A 8 -16.59 -7.53 -20.81
CA LYS A 8 -15.86 -6.78 -21.84
C LYS A 8 -14.44 -7.30 -22.06
N GLY A 9 -14.01 -8.35 -21.35
CA GLY A 9 -12.64 -8.87 -21.42
C GLY A 9 -11.59 -7.91 -20.82
N VAL A 10 -12.00 -7.04 -19.88
CA VAL A 10 -11.12 -6.07 -19.22
C VAL A 10 -10.82 -6.50 -17.80
N LEU A 11 -9.55 -6.50 -17.41
CA LEU A 11 -9.14 -6.70 -16.02
C LEU A 11 -9.42 -5.43 -15.22
N PHE A 12 -10.12 -5.57 -14.10
CA PHE A 12 -10.44 -4.45 -13.21
C PHE A 12 -9.46 -4.42 -12.03
N GLY A 13 -8.69 -3.33 -11.94
CA GLY A 13 -7.79 -3.04 -10.82
C GLY A 13 -8.37 -1.96 -9.89
N TYR A 14 -8.12 -2.07 -8.59
CA TYR A 14 -8.37 -1.02 -7.61
C TYR A 14 -7.09 -0.72 -6.83
N GLU A 15 -6.70 0.55 -6.81
CA GLU A 15 -5.49 0.98 -6.12
C GLU A 15 -5.65 0.94 -4.60
N GLN A 16 -4.69 0.31 -3.91
CA GLN A 16 -4.70 0.24 -2.45
C GLN A 16 -4.42 1.64 -1.88
N MET A 17 -5.12 2.07 -0.84
CA MET A 17 -4.97 3.45 -0.34
C MET A 17 -4.31 3.56 1.04
N TYR A 18 -4.15 4.79 1.50
CA TYR A 18 -3.31 5.18 2.63
C TYR A 18 -4.00 5.09 4.00
N THR A 19 -5.32 5.24 4.02
CA THR A 19 -6.08 5.60 5.23
C THR A 19 -7.43 4.88 5.27
N PRO A 20 -8.05 4.71 6.45
CA PRO A 20 -9.35 4.01 6.58
C PRO A 20 -10.52 4.66 5.85
N THR A 21 -10.40 5.92 5.44
CA THR A 21 -11.44 6.62 4.67
C THR A 21 -11.28 6.42 3.15
N GLN A 22 -10.20 5.77 2.73
CA GLN A 22 -9.90 5.43 1.34
C GLN A 22 -9.83 3.90 1.26
N GLY A 23 -10.58 3.26 0.37
CA GLY A 23 -10.76 1.79 0.38
C GLY A 23 -9.45 0.99 0.26
N LEU A 24 -9.50 -0.29 0.65
CA LEU A 24 -8.39 -1.26 0.49
C LEU A 24 -7.05 -0.82 1.10
N TRP A 25 -7.09 -0.24 2.30
CA TRP A 25 -5.93 0.37 2.93
C TRP A 25 -5.16 -0.51 3.94
N THR A 26 -5.57 -1.76 4.17
CA THR A 26 -4.79 -2.75 4.95
C THR A 26 -4.69 -4.05 4.16
N ILE A 27 -3.67 -4.86 4.43
CA ILE A 27 -3.44 -6.13 3.72
C ILE A 27 -4.66 -7.05 3.90
N ASN A 28 -5.17 -7.14 5.14
CA ASN A 28 -6.31 -8.01 5.43
C ASN A 28 -7.58 -7.55 4.71
N LEU A 29 -7.82 -6.23 4.65
CA LEU A 29 -8.96 -5.68 3.91
C LEU A 29 -8.82 -5.93 2.40
N GLY A 30 -7.61 -5.79 1.86
CA GLY A 30 -7.29 -6.13 0.47
C GLY A 30 -7.64 -7.58 0.15
N GLU A 31 -7.16 -8.53 0.97
CA GLU A 31 -7.45 -9.95 0.82
C GLU A 31 -8.96 -10.27 0.93
N GLU A 32 -9.64 -9.70 1.93
CA GLU A 32 -11.08 -9.87 2.13
C GLU A 32 -11.88 -9.41 0.91
N TYR A 33 -11.52 -8.26 0.33
CA TYR A 33 -12.21 -7.72 -0.84
C TYR A 33 -11.92 -8.53 -2.10
N LEU A 34 -10.68 -9.00 -2.30
CA LEU A 34 -10.36 -9.92 -3.40
C LEU A 34 -11.27 -11.15 -3.36
N LYS A 35 -11.39 -11.80 -2.20
CA LYS A 35 -12.28 -12.96 -1.99
C LYS A 35 -13.75 -12.63 -2.20
N THR A 36 -14.22 -11.59 -1.52
CA THR A 36 -15.64 -11.21 -1.50
C THR A 36 -16.13 -10.81 -2.89
N ILE A 37 -15.34 -10.03 -3.62
CA ILE A 37 -15.70 -9.58 -4.96
C ILE A 37 -15.65 -10.75 -5.94
N TYR A 38 -14.62 -11.60 -5.86
CA TYR A 38 -14.54 -12.75 -6.75
C TYR A 38 -15.71 -13.71 -6.55
N ALA A 39 -16.05 -14.04 -5.30
CA ALA A 39 -17.19 -14.90 -4.97
C ALA A 39 -18.53 -14.32 -5.44
N ARG A 40 -18.71 -12.99 -5.38
CA ARG A 40 -19.97 -12.33 -5.77
C ARG A 40 -20.09 -12.08 -7.27
N ALA A 41 -19.00 -11.71 -7.92
CA ALA A 41 -19.02 -11.29 -9.32
C ALA A 41 -18.71 -12.43 -10.30
N GLY A 42 -18.10 -13.53 -9.83
CA GLY A 42 -17.58 -14.60 -10.70
C GLY A 42 -16.43 -14.15 -11.62
N GLN A 43 -15.93 -12.94 -11.42
CA GLN A 43 -14.88 -12.28 -12.20
C GLN A 43 -13.88 -11.64 -11.23
N PRO A 44 -12.57 -11.70 -11.51
CA PRO A 44 -11.56 -11.20 -10.60
C PRO A 44 -11.53 -9.66 -10.58
N MET A 45 -11.43 -9.10 -9.38
CA MET A 45 -10.87 -7.76 -9.18
C MET A 45 -9.45 -7.95 -8.69
N TYR A 46 -8.55 -7.10 -9.13
CA TYR A 46 -7.14 -7.10 -8.73
C TYR A 46 -6.79 -5.81 -8.00
N LEU A 47 -5.67 -5.84 -7.27
CA LEU A 47 -5.12 -4.63 -6.68
C LEU A 47 -4.22 -3.91 -7.69
N THR A 48 -4.05 -2.60 -7.52
CA THR A 48 -2.86 -1.90 -7.98
C THR A 48 -2.10 -1.51 -6.72
N ILE A 49 -0.91 -2.08 -6.49
CA ILE A 49 -0.08 -1.75 -5.33
C ILE A 49 0.87 -0.62 -5.70
N ASP A 50 0.73 0.55 -5.08
CA ASP A 50 1.74 1.62 -5.06
C ASP A 50 2.79 1.39 -3.97
N THR A 51 4.06 1.68 -4.29
CA THR A 51 5.20 1.39 -3.41
C THR A 51 5.43 2.36 -2.23
N ALA A 52 4.62 3.40 -2.06
CA ALA A 52 4.76 4.40 -1.00
C ALA A 52 3.50 4.61 -0.14
N HIS A 53 2.35 4.05 -0.51
CA HIS A 53 1.09 4.33 0.20
C HIS A 53 1.08 3.85 1.66
N GLN A 54 1.84 2.80 1.94
CA GLN A 54 1.88 2.11 3.23
C GLN A 54 2.36 3.02 4.38
N PHE A 55 3.18 4.02 4.08
CA PHE A 55 3.69 4.97 5.06
C PHE A 55 2.61 5.50 6.02
N ALA A 56 1.48 5.97 5.46
CA ALA A 56 0.47 6.68 6.22
C ALA A 56 -0.27 5.75 7.20
N GLN A 57 -0.27 4.45 6.91
CA GLN A 57 -1.00 3.43 7.68
C GLN A 57 -0.45 3.34 9.12
N ARG A 58 0.83 3.66 9.34
CA ARG A 58 1.43 3.73 10.68
C ARG A 58 0.82 4.79 11.60
N LEU A 59 0.19 5.82 11.03
CA LEU A 59 -0.52 6.86 11.79
C LEU A 59 -1.82 6.33 12.43
N PHE A 60 -2.29 5.18 11.95
CA PHE A 60 -3.53 4.52 12.35
C PHE A 60 -3.28 3.22 13.14
N LEU A 61 -2.08 3.03 13.71
CA LEU A 61 -1.83 1.89 14.60
C LEU A 61 -2.72 2.01 15.85
N LYS A 62 -3.41 0.91 16.19
CA LYS A 62 -4.26 0.84 17.38
C LYS A 62 -3.43 1.17 18.63
N PRO A 63 -3.76 2.24 19.37
CA PRO A 63 -3.05 2.56 20.60
C PRO A 63 -3.22 1.47 21.66
N LEU A 64 -2.15 1.19 22.40
CA LEU A 64 -2.19 0.35 23.58
C LEU A 64 -2.92 1.07 24.73
N PRO A 65 -3.51 0.34 25.70
CA PRO A 65 -4.18 0.95 26.85
C PRO A 65 -3.31 1.94 27.63
N GLY A 66 -2.00 1.70 27.72
CA GLY A 66 -1.05 2.63 28.33
C GLY A 66 -0.89 3.93 27.55
N GLU A 67 -0.79 3.86 26.21
CA GLU A 67 -0.74 5.04 25.34
C GLU A 67 -2.03 5.86 25.48
N LEU A 68 -3.20 5.20 25.49
CA LEU A 68 -4.49 5.88 25.68
C LEU A 68 -4.57 6.61 27.01
N LYS A 69 -4.09 6.00 28.10
CA LYS A 69 -4.06 6.65 29.41
C LYS A 69 -3.26 7.95 29.36
N THR A 70 -2.06 7.91 28.78
CA THR A 70 -1.22 9.11 28.60
C THR A 70 -1.91 10.16 27.72
N MET A 71 -2.54 9.75 26.62
CA MET A 71 -3.26 10.65 25.72
C MET A 71 -4.45 11.34 26.40
N ILE A 72 -5.20 10.61 27.21
CA ILE A 72 -6.34 11.12 28.00
C ILE A 72 -5.87 12.13 29.06
N GLU A 73 -4.83 11.78 29.82
CA GLU A 73 -4.25 12.66 30.85
C GLU A 73 -3.69 13.95 30.24
N ALA A 74 -3.03 13.85 29.09
CA ALA A 74 -2.46 14.98 28.36
C ALA A 74 -3.49 15.74 27.51
N ARG A 75 -4.71 15.21 27.34
CA ARG A 75 -5.74 15.71 26.39
C ARG A 75 -5.16 15.96 25.00
N ASN A 76 -4.37 15.01 24.50
CA ASN A 76 -3.63 15.12 23.26
C ASN A 76 -3.51 13.73 22.61
N THR A 77 -3.69 13.62 21.29
CA THR A 77 -3.59 12.34 20.58
C THR A 77 -2.15 11.90 20.30
N CYS A 78 -1.15 12.70 20.66
CA CYS A 78 0.27 12.43 20.48
C CYS A 78 0.63 12.03 19.03
N GLY A 79 -0.07 12.61 18.05
CA GLY A 79 0.14 12.38 16.62
C GLY A 79 -0.57 11.14 16.05
N LYS A 80 -1.29 10.36 16.85
CA LYS A 80 -2.12 9.23 16.38
C LYS A 80 -3.38 9.75 15.69
N ARG A 81 -3.80 9.08 14.61
CA ARG A 81 -5.06 9.35 13.90
C ARG A 81 -6.13 8.40 14.42
N LEU A 82 -7.05 8.93 15.22
CA LEU A 82 -8.15 8.18 15.82
C LEU A 82 -9.46 8.43 15.09
N PRO A 83 -10.46 7.56 15.24
CA PRO A 83 -11.82 7.91 14.85
C PRO A 83 -12.29 9.15 15.59
N ASP A 84 -13.07 10.03 14.94
CA ASP A 84 -13.56 11.30 15.50
C ASP A 84 -14.17 11.16 16.90
N ALA A 85 -14.96 10.10 17.13
CA ALA A 85 -15.61 9.85 18.41
C ALA A 85 -14.58 9.55 19.52
N VAL A 86 -13.57 8.75 19.19
CA VAL A 86 -12.49 8.37 20.12
C VAL A 86 -11.58 9.56 20.38
N GLU A 87 -11.21 10.33 19.34
CA GLU A 87 -10.44 11.57 19.49
C GLU A 87 -11.14 12.55 20.43
N LYS A 88 -12.43 12.80 20.22
CA LYS A 88 -13.22 13.69 21.10
C LYS A 88 -13.25 13.19 22.55
N ALA A 89 -13.35 11.87 22.77
CA ALA A 89 -13.34 11.29 24.10
C ALA A 89 -11.97 11.48 24.79
N VAL A 90 -10.88 11.26 24.05
CA VAL A 90 -9.50 11.52 24.53
C VAL A 90 -9.30 12.99 24.91
N LEU A 91 -9.68 13.92 24.02
CA LEU A 91 -9.49 15.36 24.24
C LEU A 91 -10.34 15.91 25.41
N ARG A 92 -11.47 15.28 25.71
CA ARG A 92 -12.31 15.61 26.88
C ARG A 92 -11.77 15.04 28.19
N GLY A 93 -10.81 14.13 28.14
CA GLY A 93 -10.30 13.43 29.32
C GLY A 93 -11.29 12.40 29.86
N GLU A 94 -12.05 11.72 28.98
CA GLU A 94 -12.99 10.66 29.38
C GLU A 94 -12.30 9.49 30.07
N LYS A 95 -13.06 8.67 30.80
CA LYS A 95 -12.53 7.46 31.43
C LYS A 95 -11.94 6.51 30.39
N LEU A 96 -10.80 5.89 30.71
CA LEU A 96 -10.15 4.91 29.84
C LEU A 96 -11.10 3.80 29.37
N SER A 97 -11.96 3.28 30.26
CA SER A 97 -12.97 2.28 29.89
C SER A 97 -13.91 2.79 28.78
N THR A 98 -14.41 4.02 28.91
CA THR A 98 -15.29 4.64 27.90
C THR A 98 -14.59 4.76 26.55
N VAL A 99 -13.31 5.15 26.55
CA VAL A 99 -12.51 5.28 25.32
C VAL A 99 -12.26 3.91 24.68
N LEU A 100 -11.96 2.89 25.48
CA LEU A 100 -11.77 1.51 25.00
C LEU A 100 -13.06 0.95 24.40
N ASP A 101 -14.19 1.10 25.08
CA ASP A 101 -15.50 0.64 24.60
C ASP A 101 -15.86 1.31 23.26
N LEU A 102 -15.61 2.63 23.14
CA LEU A 102 -15.80 3.34 21.88
C LEU A 102 -14.93 2.77 20.77
N MET A 103 -13.67 2.44 21.05
CA MET A 103 -12.73 1.92 20.05
C MET A 103 -13.09 0.54 19.50
N GLU A 104 -13.84 -0.30 20.23
CA GLU A 104 -14.25 -1.62 19.75
C GLU A 104 -15.10 -1.51 18.47
N GLY A 105 -15.95 -0.48 18.38
CA GLY A 105 -16.78 -0.22 17.20
C GLY A 105 -15.99 0.25 15.95
N TYR A 106 -14.69 0.52 16.09
CA TYR A 106 -13.84 1.06 15.04
C TYR A 106 -12.67 0.14 14.68
N GLY A 107 -12.84 -1.18 14.80
CA GLY A 107 -11.79 -2.15 14.41
C GLY A 107 -11.22 -1.91 13.01
N TYR A 108 -12.07 -1.52 12.05
CA TYR A 108 -11.71 -1.22 10.66
C TYR A 108 -10.83 0.03 10.49
N TRP A 109 -10.75 0.89 11.51
CA TRP A 109 -9.98 2.14 11.47
C TRP A 109 -8.49 1.91 11.71
N PHE A 110 -8.12 0.77 12.29
CA PHE A 110 -6.76 0.55 12.76
C PHE A 110 -5.97 -0.39 11.85
N ALA A 111 -4.72 -0.01 11.61
CA ALA A 111 -3.73 -0.82 10.92
C ALA A 111 -2.95 -1.69 11.91
N GLN A 112 -2.36 -2.76 11.39
CA GLN A 112 -1.27 -3.49 12.03
C GLN A 112 0.08 -2.93 11.57
N SER A 113 1.16 -3.20 12.33
CA SER A 113 2.50 -2.72 11.96
C SER A 113 2.92 -3.17 10.56
N ARG A 114 2.54 -4.39 10.15
CA ARG A 114 2.85 -4.94 8.82
C ARG A 114 2.21 -4.15 7.67
N ASP A 115 1.07 -3.52 7.90
CA ASP A 115 0.37 -2.76 6.86
C ASP A 115 1.23 -1.54 6.45
N SER A 116 2.07 -1.03 7.35
CA SER A 116 2.97 0.09 7.04
C SER A 116 4.24 -0.26 6.25
N ASP A 117 4.39 -1.51 5.81
CA ASP A 117 5.54 -1.98 5.05
C ASP A 117 5.15 -2.41 3.62
N VAL A 118 5.72 -1.74 2.62
CA VAL A 118 5.50 -2.05 1.20
C VAL A 118 5.89 -3.48 0.84
N TYR A 119 6.95 -4.03 1.44
CA TYR A 119 7.41 -5.38 1.13
C TYR A 119 6.51 -6.45 1.75
N GLU A 120 5.83 -6.15 2.86
CA GLU A 120 4.78 -7.01 3.38
C GLU A 120 3.56 -7.00 2.45
N TRP A 121 3.13 -5.83 1.96
CA TRP A 121 2.06 -5.75 0.95
C TRP A 121 2.37 -6.55 -0.32
N LEU A 122 3.55 -6.35 -0.90
CA LEU A 122 4.00 -7.10 -2.08
C LEU A 122 4.15 -8.59 -1.78
N GLY A 123 4.64 -8.94 -0.59
CA GLY A 123 4.82 -10.31 -0.13
C GLY A 123 3.53 -11.08 0.15
N GLU A 124 2.48 -10.38 0.55
CA GLU A 124 1.16 -10.96 0.79
C GLU A 124 0.34 -11.00 -0.49
N LEU A 125 0.24 -9.88 -1.21
CA LEU A 125 -0.76 -9.68 -2.27
C LEU A 125 -0.18 -9.32 -3.64
N GLY A 126 1.15 -9.29 -3.81
CA GLY A 126 1.79 -8.93 -5.07
C GLY A 126 1.37 -9.76 -6.27
N CYS A 127 1.06 -11.05 -6.09
CA CYS A 127 0.56 -11.91 -7.17
C CYS A 127 -0.90 -11.60 -7.60
N TYR A 128 -1.59 -10.72 -6.89
CA TYR A 128 -2.90 -10.19 -7.25
C TYR A 128 -2.83 -8.71 -7.69
N SER A 129 -1.63 -8.24 -8.05
CA SER A 129 -1.37 -6.88 -8.49
C SER A 129 -0.77 -6.85 -9.91
N PRO A 130 -1.57 -7.01 -10.98
CA PRO A 130 -1.08 -7.00 -12.35
C PRO A 130 -0.46 -5.65 -12.73
N ILE A 131 -0.79 -4.57 -12.02
CA ILE A 131 -0.09 -3.29 -12.12
C ILE A 131 0.51 -2.99 -10.74
N ILE A 132 1.75 -2.56 -10.70
CA ILE A 132 2.41 -2.04 -9.50
C ILE A 132 2.89 -0.63 -9.84
N HIS A 133 2.39 0.37 -9.10
CA HIS A 133 2.85 1.74 -9.24
C HIS A 133 4.18 1.92 -8.50
N LEU A 134 5.17 2.39 -9.24
CA LEU A 134 6.52 2.59 -8.76
C LEU A 134 6.78 4.07 -8.56
N GLN A 135 7.12 4.40 -7.32
CA GLN A 135 7.69 5.68 -6.93
C GLN A 135 8.76 5.47 -5.87
N GLN A 136 9.75 6.36 -5.83
CA GLN A 136 10.68 6.41 -4.71
C GLN A 136 10.07 7.22 -3.56
N THR A 137 10.35 6.79 -2.33
CA THR A 137 9.99 7.52 -1.11
C THR A 137 11.05 7.25 -0.04
N ASP A 138 11.21 8.17 0.90
CA ASP A 138 11.99 7.98 2.13
C ASP A 138 11.15 7.41 3.27
N GLY A 139 9.91 7.00 2.99
CA GLY A 139 8.99 6.53 4.01
C GLY A 139 8.55 7.66 4.96
N THR A 140 8.42 8.89 4.45
CA THR A 140 7.81 10.03 5.15
C THR A 140 6.49 10.52 4.55
N PHE A 141 6.23 10.25 3.27
CA PHE A 141 4.95 10.45 2.58
C PHE A 141 5.01 9.80 1.18
N SER A 142 3.87 9.69 0.52
CA SER A 142 3.78 9.32 -0.90
C SER A 142 4.20 10.50 -1.76
N ALA A 143 5.45 10.48 -2.20
CA ALA A 143 6.13 11.64 -2.75
C ALA A 143 6.21 11.61 -4.28
N HIS A 144 5.86 10.49 -4.90
CA HIS A 144 5.93 10.21 -6.33
C HIS A 144 7.30 10.57 -6.92
N ARG A 145 8.38 10.39 -6.13
CA ARG A 145 9.72 10.85 -6.51
C ARG A 145 10.33 9.91 -7.55
N PRO A 146 11.08 10.43 -8.54
CA PRO A 146 11.85 9.62 -9.47
C PRO A 146 12.96 8.85 -8.74
N PHE A 147 13.41 7.74 -9.33
CA PHE A 147 14.48 6.88 -8.82
C PHE A 147 15.88 7.41 -9.19
N THR A 148 16.16 8.67 -8.87
CA THR A 148 17.47 9.31 -9.10
C THR A 148 18.45 8.95 -8.00
N LYS A 149 19.76 9.10 -8.24
CA LYS A 149 20.82 8.89 -7.24
C LYS A 149 20.58 9.71 -5.96
N VAL A 150 20.02 10.91 -6.10
CA VAL A 150 19.66 11.77 -4.95
C VAL A 150 18.54 11.14 -4.14
N ASN A 151 17.44 10.75 -4.78
CA ASN A 151 16.29 10.17 -4.07
C ASN A 151 16.59 8.77 -3.53
N ASN A 152 17.36 7.97 -4.24
CA ASN A 152 17.75 6.61 -3.84
C ASN A 152 18.70 6.59 -2.64
N LYS A 153 19.36 7.70 -2.29
CA LYS A 153 20.28 7.76 -1.14
C LYS A 153 19.58 7.48 0.20
N ASN A 154 18.36 7.99 0.34
CA ASN A 154 17.51 7.80 1.53
C ASN A 154 16.21 7.06 1.18
N GLY A 155 16.10 6.57 -0.05
CA GLY A 155 14.91 5.90 -0.55
C GLY A 155 14.80 4.49 0.01
N ILE A 156 13.58 4.04 0.25
CA ILE A 156 13.30 2.70 0.80
C ILE A 156 12.89 1.68 -0.26
N VAL A 157 12.57 2.12 -1.48
CA VAL A 157 12.10 1.25 -2.57
C VAL A 157 13.29 0.82 -3.42
N ALA A 158 13.65 -0.46 -3.33
CA ALA A 158 14.78 -1.06 -4.04
C ALA A 158 14.30 -2.15 -5.02
N PRO A 159 14.71 -2.14 -6.30
CA PRO A 159 14.19 -3.05 -7.32
C PRO A 159 14.28 -4.54 -6.94
N ARG A 160 15.43 -4.99 -6.43
CA ARG A 160 15.62 -6.39 -6.02
C ARG A 160 14.71 -6.81 -4.87
N GLU A 161 14.51 -5.93 -3.89
CA GLU A 161 13.65 -6.24 -2.75
C GLU A 161 12.18 -6.26 -3.16
N VAL A 162 11.77 -5.37 -4.07
CA VAL A 162 10.42 -5.40 -4.67
C VAL A 162 10.16 -6.73 -5.35
N LEU A 163 11.07 -7.19 -6.21
CA LEU A 163 10.93 -8.46 -6.93
C LEU A 163 10.92 -9.66 -5.99
N ARG A 164 11.77 -9.67 -4.95
CA ARG A 164 11.78 -10.75 -3.94
C ARG A 164 10.47 -10.81 -3.17
N ALA A 165 9.94 -9.65 -2.79
CA ALA A 165 8.65 -9.58 -2.11
C ALA A 165 7.52 -10.10 -3.02
N ILE A 166 7.46 -9.66 -4.28
CA ILE A 166 6.48 -10.19 -5.24
C ILE A 166 6.61 -11.72 -5.36
N LYS A 167 7.84 -12.24 -5.46
CA LYS A 167 8.08 -13.68 -5.55
C LYS A 167 7.54 -14.43 -4.33
N LYS A 168 7.73 -13.89 -3.13
CA LYS A 168 7.14 -14.45 -1.90
C LYS A 168 5.62 -14.62 -2.01
N SER A 169 4.92 -13.71 -2.68
CA SER A 169 3.48 -13.83 -2.92
C SER A 169 3.13 -14.93 -3.92
N TYR A 170 3.92 -15.11 -4.99
CA TYR A 170 3.74 -16.22 -5.93
C TYR A 170 4.07 -17.59 -5.33
N ASP A 171 5.09 -17.68 -4.48
CA ASP A 171 5.52 -18.95 -3.87
C ASP A 171 4.52 -19.46 -2.82
N LYS A 172 3.65 -18.60 -2.28
CA LYS A 172 2.56 -19.01 -1.38
C LYS A 172 1.52 -19.83 -2.14
N GLN A 173 0.97 -20.86 -1.47
CA GLN A 173 -0.23 -21.52 -1.99
C GLN A 173 -1.37 -20.50 -2.08
N GLY A 174 -2.15 -20.56 -3.17
CA GLY A 174 -3.33 -19.70 -3.31
C GLY A 174 -4.30 -19.95 -2.17
N GLY A 175 -4.69 -18.89 -1.46
CA GLY A 175 -5.70 -18.98 -0.40
C GLY A 175 -7.07 -19.33 -0.97
N GLU A 176 -7.85 -20.09 -0.20
CA GLU A 176 -9.22 -20.46 -0.58
C GLU A 176 -10.06 -19.20 -0.89
N GLY A 177 -10.78 -19.24 -2.03
CA GLY A 177 -11.67 -18.17 -2.47
C GLY A 177 -10.99 -16.94 -3.09
N LEU A 178 -9.66 -16.92 -3.21
CA LEU A 178 -8.96 -15.84 -3.93
C LEU A 178 -9.11 -15.99 -5.45
N PRO A 179 -9.04 -14.87 -6.21
CA PRO A 179 -9.01 -14.93 -7.67
C PRO A 179 -7.75 -15.63 -8.18
N PRO A 180 -7.68 -15.98 -9.47
CA PRO A 180 -6.43 -16.43 -10.08
C PRO A 180 -5.31 -15.43 -9.86
N LYS A 181 -4.08 -15.91 -9.70
CA LYS A 181 -2.89 -15.04 -9.69
C LYS A 181 -2.71 -14.39 -11.06
N ALA A 182 -2.23 -13.16 -11.07
CA ALA A 182 -1.86 -12.48 -12.30
C ALA A 182 -0.73 -13.26 -13.00
N ALA A 183 -0.84 -13.46 -14.32
CA ALA A 183 0.22 -14.09 -15.10
C ALA A 183 1.36 -13.09 -15.37
N ASP A 184 1.00 -11.85 -15.66
CA ASP A 184 1.91 -10.76 -15.98
C ASP A 184 1.78 -9.64 -14.93
N ILE A 185 2.92 -9.01 -14.62
CA ILE A 185 2.99 -7.81 -13.77
C ILE A 185 3.63 -6.69 -14.58
N TYR A 186 2.91 -5.57 -14.65
CA TYR A 186 3.36 -4.32 -15.23
C TYR A 186 3.78 -3.37 -14.11
N MET A 187 5.09 -3.16 -13.98
CA MET A 187 5.63 -2.14 -13.09
C MET A 187 5.63 -0.79 -13.81
N ALA A 188 4.76 0.12 -13.37
CA ALA A 188 4.54 1.41 -14.00
C ALA A 188 5.10 2.53 -13.12
N PHE A 189 5.93 3.40 -13.68
CA PHE A 189 6.39 4.59 -12.97
C PHE A 189 5.24 5.59 -12.77
N GLU A 190 4.86 5.85 -11.52
CA GLU A 190 3.89 6.88 -11.15
C GLU A 190 4.64 8.06 -10.50
N LEU A 191 5.22 8.90 -11.35
CA LEU A 191 6.12 9.99 -10.94
C LEU A 191 5.47 11.34 -11.14
N PHE A 192 5.52 12.20 -10.12
CA PHE A 192 5.03 13.57 -10.19
C PHE A 192 6.16 14.56 -10.08
N PHE A 193 6.08 15.60 -10.92
CA PHE A 193 7.07 16.67 -10.98
C PHE A 193 6.39 17.99 -10.62
N GLY A 194 7.10 18.83 -9.86
CA GLY A 194 6.62 20.17 -9.55
C GLY A 194 6.47 21.02 -10.80
N VAL A 195 5.52 21.96 -10.79
CA VAL A 195 5.23 22.84 -11.94
C VAL A 195 6.40 23.75 -12.35
N SER A 196 7.41 23.90 -11.49
CA SER A 196 8.62 24.69 -11.75
C SER A 196 9.76 23.88 -12.38
N VAL A 197 9.61 22.57 -12.54
CA VAL A 197 10.66 21.70 -13.10
C VAL A 197 10.67 21.82 -14.62
N SER A 198 11.85 21.97 -15.22
CA SER A 198 11.98 22.06 -16.68
C SER A 198 11.73 20.70 -17.35
N ALA A 199 11.22 20.70 -18.57
CA ALA A 199 11.04 19.47 -19.35
C ALA A 199 12.35 18.69 -19.52
N GLY A 200 13.48 19.38 -19.64
CA GLY A 200 14.80 18.76 -19.70
C GLY A 200 15.14 17.98 -18.42
N GLN A 201 14.85 18.54 -17.25
CA GLN A 201 15.08 17.86 -15.97
C GLN A 201 14.13 16.66 -15.80
N ILE A 202 12.85 16.80 -16.17
CA ILE A 202 11.88 15.69 -16.13
C ILE A 202 12.38 14.50 -16.96
N LEU A 203 12.82 14.76 -18.19
CA LEU A 203 13.35 13.72 -19.08
C LEU A 203 14.60 13.05 -18.52
N GLU A 204 15.49 13.82 -17.87
CA GLU A 204 16.69 13.27 -17.26
C GLU A 204 16.38 12.39 -16.05
N ASP A 205 15.49 12.85 -15.16
CA ASP A 205 15.05 12.09 -13.99
C ASP A 205 14.34 10.78 -14.38
N MET A 206 13.52 10.81 -15.44
CA MET A 206 12.88 9.62 -16.00
C MET A 206 13.92 8.64 -16.59
N LYS A 207 14.90 9.15 -17.35
CA LYS A 207 15.99 8.30 -17.89
C LYS A 207 16.78 7.65 -16.78
N GLU A 208 17.15 8.41 -15.75
CA GLU A 208 17.89 7.87 -14.60
C GLU A 208 17.06 6.81 -13.88
N SER A 209 15.75 7.03 -13.71
CA SER A 209 14.84 6.07 -13.10
C SER A 209 14.78 4.75 -13.89
N VAL A 210 14.63 4.83 -15.22
CA VAL A 210 14.68 3.66 -16.10
C VAL A 210 16.02 2.94 -15.96
N GLN A 211 17.14 3.67 -16.07
CA GLN A 211 18.48 3.09 -15.96
C GLN A 211 18.71 2.41 -14.61
N TYR A 212 18.17 2.97 -13.53
CA TYR A 212 18.27 2.38 -12.19
C TYR A 212 17.55 1.03 -12.12
N TRP A 213 16.32 0.95 -12.62
CA TRP A 213 15.54 -0.30 -12.64
C TRP A 213 16.09 -1.33 -13.63
N ARG A 214 16.61 -0.89 -14.79
CA ARG A 214 17.25 -1.77 -15.79
C ARG A 214 18.49 -2.50 -15.28
N LYS A 215 19.13 -2.05 -14.20
CA LYS A 215 20.20 -2.81 -13.53
C LYS A 215 19.72 -4.14 -12.94
N THR A 216 18.42 -4.23 -12.62
CA THR A 216 17.79 -5.44 -12.08
C THR A 216 16.91 -6.13 -13.12
N ILE A 217 16.20 -5.36 -13.96
CA ILE A 217 15.29 -5.87 -15.00
C ILE A 217 15.85 -5.44 -16.37
N PRO A 218 16.86 -6.15 -16.92
CA PRO A 218 17.58 -5.68 -18.11
C PRO A 218 16.67 -5.57 -19.35
N GLU A 219 15.65 -6.42 -19.45
CA GLU A 219 14.66 -6.44 -20.51
C GLU A 219 13.27 -6.78 -19.96
N ASP A 220 12.22 -6.39 -20.68
CA ASP A 220 10.83 -6.64 -20.28
C ASP A 220 10.42 -8.09 -20.56
N GLY A 221 9.42 -8.59 -19.83
CA GLY A 221 8.85 -9.93 -20.04
C GLY A 221 9.68 -11.07 -19.45
N LEU A 222 10.72 -10.77 -18.66
CA LEU A 222 11.48 -11.80 -17.96
C LEU A 222 10.65 -12.46 -16.84
N PRO A 223 10.69 -13.80 -16.73
CA PRO A 223 10.07 -14.50 -15.60
C PRO A 223 10.69 -14.06 -14.28
N LEU A 224 9.85 -13.92 -13.25
CA LEU A 224 10.28 -13.45 -11.93
C LEU A 224 11.40 -14.31 -11.32
N ASP A 225 11.35 -15.63 -11.50
CA ASP A 225 12.37 -16.58 -11.01
C ASP A 225 13.75 -16.42 -11.65
N GLN A 226 13.86 -15.68 -12.77
CA GLN A 226 15.15 -15.37 -13.39
C GLN A 226 15.76 -14.07 -12.83
N LEU A 227 14.97 -13.25 -12.14
CA LEU A 227 15.37 -11.95 -11.64
C LEU A 227 15.81 -11.97 -10.17
N VAL A 228 15.40 -12.99 -9.39
CA VAL A 228 15.64 -13.09 -7.95
C VAL A 228 16.04 -14.47 -7.46
#